data_AF-A0A8D0EM83-F1
#
_entry.id   AF-A0A8D0EM83-F1
#
_cell.length_a   1.000
_cell.length_b   1.000
_cell.length_c   1.000
_cell.angle_alpha   90.00
_cell.angle_beta   90.00
_cell.angle_gamma   90.00
#
_symmetry.space_group_name_H-M   'P 1'
#
loop_
_entity.id
_entity.type
_entity.pdbx_description
1 polymer ?
#
loop_
_entity_poly.entity_id
_entity_poly.type
_entity_poly.pdbx_seq_one_letter_code
_entity_poly.pdbx_strand_id
1 'polypeptide(L)'
;MKKIKLYVEDNWNKCDMVTIFLFIIGVTCRMLNSTFQAGRTILAIDFMVFTLRLIHIFAIHKQLGPKIIIVERMVSDVFFFLFFLSVWLIAYGVTTQALLHPDDSRVEWIFRRVLYRPYLQIFGQIPLDEIDTSRMHPRNCTFNPLQILQENPPSCPNSYANWLVILLLVIFLLVTNVLLMNLLIAMFSYTFQVVQGNADIFWKIQRYNLIVEYHGRPALAPPFIIINHITLVLRRIFNKMEHKKEHLVIITKVSK
;
A
#
# COMPACT_ATOMS: atom_id res chain seq x y z
N MET A 1 -7.26 -28.05 -12.14
CA MET A 1 -7.85 -26.70 -12.28
C MET A 1 -8.54 -26.20 -11.00
N LYS A 2 -9.50 -26.93 -10.39
CA LYS A 2 -10.20 -26.46 -9.17
C LYS A 2 -9.29 -26.01 -8.02
N LYS A 3 -8.19 -26.75 -7.73
CA LYS A 3 -7.22 -26.39 -6.68
C LYS A 3 -6.46 -25.09 -6.95
N ILE A 4 -6.14 -24.80 -8.21
CA ILE A 4 -5.45 -23.55 -8.60
C ILE A 4 -6.41 -22.38 -8.48
N LYS A 5 -7.68 -22.57 -8.90
CA LYS A 5 -8.71 -21.54 -8.76
C LYS A 5 -8.93 -21.16 -7.28
N LEU A 6 -9.03 -22.16 -6.40
CA LEU A 6 -9.14 -21.94 -4.95
C LEU A 6 -7.92 -21.20 -4.37
N TYR A 7 -6.71 -21.53 -4.84
CA TYR A 7 -5.48 -20.85 -4.40
C TYR A 7 -5.45 -19.38 -4.80
N VAL A 8 -5.89 -19.08 -6.03
CA VAL A 8 -5.94 -17.72 -6.57
C VAL A 8 -7.11 -16.91 -6.00
N GLU A 9 -8.13 -17.53 -5.41
CA GLU A 9 -9.24 -16.79 -4.78
C GLU A 9 -8.83 -16.08 -3.49
N ASP A 10 -7.86 -16.62 -2.74
CA ASP A 10 -7.34 -16.02 -1.51
C ASP A 10 -6.55 -14.72 -1.77
N ASN A 11 -6.99 -13.63 -1.13
CA ASN A 11 -6.40 -12.31 -1.29
C ASN A 11 -4.94 -12.24 -0.82
N TRP A 12 -4.56 -13.03 0.19
CA TRP A 12 -3.17 -13.08 0.66
C TRP A 12 -2.26 -13.77 -0.35
N ASN A 13 -2.73 -14.84 -0.98
CA ASN A 13 -1.98 -15.53 -2.02
C ASN A 13 -1.87 -14.70 -3.30
N LYS A 14 -2.89 -13.90 -3.65
CA LYS A 14 -2.77 -12.91 -4.74
C LYS A 14 -1.67 -11.89 -4.45
N CYS A 15 -1.61 -11.36 -3.22
CA CYS A 15 -0.58 -10.41 -2.80
C CYS A 15 0.83 -11.03 -2.91
N ASP A 16 1.01 -12.27 -2.45
CA ASP A 16 2.28 -13.00 -2.58
C ASP A 16 2.69 -13.21 -4.04
N MET A 17 1.76 -13.60 -4.90
CA MET A 17 2.02 -13.79 -6.33
C MET A 17 2.45 -12.50 -7.01
N VAL A 18 1.80 -11.37 -6.68
CA VAL A 18 2.19 -10.04 -7.17
C VAL A 18 3.57 -9.65 -6.67
N THR A 19 3.88 -9.91 -5.40
CA THR A 19 5.19 -9.61 -4.80
C THR A 19 6.31 -10.41 -5.46
N ILE A 20 6.14 -11.72 -5.63
CA ILE A 20 7.14 -12.57 -6.31
C ILE A 20 7.34 -12.11 -7.76
N PHE A 21 6.27 -11.71 -8.44
CA PHE A 21 6.35 -11.18 -9.80
C PHE A 21 7.13 -9.86 -9.86
N LEU A 22 6.85 -8.92 -8.95
CA LEU A 22 7.59 -7.66 -8.83
C LEU A 22 9.06 -7.88 -8.50
N PHE A 23 9.37 -8.83 -7.62
CA PHE A 23 10.74 -9.23 -7.30
C PHE A 23 11.50 -9.72 -8.54
N ILE A 24 10.89 -10.63 -9.34
CA ILE A 24 11.51 -11.14 -10.57
C ILE A 24 11.78 -9.98 -11.54
N ILE A 25 10.79 -9.10 -11.77
CA ILE A 25 10.98 -7.92 -12.62
C ILE A 25 12.11 -7.04 -12.09
N GLY A 26 12.13 -6.75 -10.79
CA GLY A 26 13.15 -5.93 -10.16
C GLY A 26 14.56 -6.49 -10.34
N VAL A 27 14.72 -7.81 -10.18
CA VAL A 27 16.00 -8.50 -10.42
C VAL A 27 16.38 -8.48 -11.90
N THR A 28 15.45 -8.77 -12.81
CA THR A 28 15.71 -8.74 -14.26
C THR A 28 16.12 -7.34 -14.73
N CYS A 29 15.41 -6.29 -14.30
CA CYS A 29 15.76 -4.89 -14.60
C CYS A 29 17.10 -4.48 -14.00
N ARG A 30 17.51 -5.08 -12.88
CA ARG A 30 18.82 -4.83 -12.26
C ARG A 30 19.98 -5.46 -13.05
N MET A 31 19.75 -6.56 -13.77
CA MET A 31 20.77 -7.22 -14.60
C MET A 31 21.11 -6.44 -15.87
N LEU A 32 20.26 -5.49 -16.28
CA LEU A 32 20.49 -4.64 -17.45
C LEU A 32 21.09 -3.30 -17.01
N ASN A 33 22.25 -2.93 -17.58
CA ASN A 33 22.94 -1.67 -17.25
C ASN A 33 22.07 -0.43 -17.52
N SER A 34 21.19 -0.47 -18.53
CA SER A 34 20.29 0.65 -18.88
C SER A 34 19.21 0.90 -17.84
N THR A 35 18.74 -0.13 -17.12
CA THR A 35 17.62 -0.04 -16.17
C THR A 35 18.02 -0.26 -14.71
N PHE A 36 19.31 -0.15 -14.40
CA PHE A 36 19.84 -0.44 -13.06
C PHE A 36 19.16 0.36 -11.94
N GLN A 37 18.97 1.68 -12.14
CA GLN A 37 18.34 2.56 -11.14
C GLN A 37 16.83 2.28 -10.98
N ALA A 38 16.15 1.94 -12.08
CA ALA A 38 14.75 1.52 -12.03
C ALA A 38 14.61 0.20 -11.26
N GLY A 39 15.48 -0.78 -11.52
CA GLY A 39 15.52 -2.05 -10.79
C GLY A 39 15.76 -1.86 -9.28
N ARG A 40 16.67 -0.95 -8.88
CA ARG A 40 16.87 -0.59 -7.48
C ARG A 40 15.60 -0.03 -6.83
N THR A 41 14.88 0.84 -7.53
CA THR A 41 13.65 1.46 -7.03
C THR A 41 12.53 0.44 -6.87
N ILE A 42 12.37 -0.46 -7.84
CA ILE A 42 11.38 -1.56 -7.79
C ILE A 42 11.67 -2.48 -6.60
N LEU A 43 12.93 -2.90 -6.42
CA LEU A 43 13.30 -3.78 -5.30
C LEU A 43 13.11 -3.11 -3.93
N ALA A 44 13.27 -1.79 -3.83
CA ALA A 44 13.02 -1.06 -2.59
C ALA A 44 11.51 -1.05 -2.23
N ILE A 45 10.64 -0.87 -3.22
CA ILE A 45 9.18 -0.96 -3.03
C ILE A 45 8.77 -2.40 -2.71
N ASP A 46 9.35 -3.37 -3.41
CA ASP A 46 9.09 -4.79 -3.21
C ASP A 46 9.45 -5.25 -1.78
N PHE A 47 10.56 -4.77 -1.23
CA PHE A 47 10.92 -5.01 0.17
C PHE A 47 9.85 -4.50 1.16
N MET A 48 9.24 -3.34 0.89
CA MET A 48 8.13 -2.83 1.71
C MET A 48 6.94 -3.79 1.69
N VAL A 49 6.60 -4.36 0.54
CA VAL A 49 5.50 -5.35 0.44
C VAL A 49 5.87 -6.66 1.16
N PHE A 50 7.11 -7.13 1.03
CA PHE A 50 7.60 -8.31 1.76
C PHE A 50 7.56 -8.12 3.29
N THR A 51 7.88 -6.93 3.79
CA THR A 51 7.78 -6.64 5.23
C THR A 51 6.34 -6.60 5.72
N LEU A 52 5.39 -6.09 4.92
CA LEU A 52 3.97 -6.18 5.25
C LEU A 52 3.48 -7.63 5.39
N ARG A 53 4.07 -8.58 4.65
CA ARG A 53 3.75 -10.02 4.79
C ARG A 53 4.08 -10.57 6.18
N LEU A 54 5.02 -9.96 6.92
CA LEU A 54 5.30 -10.37 8.31
C LEU A 54 4.09 -10.16 9.24
N ILE A 55 3.22 -9.19 8.95
CA ILE A 55 1.99 -8.96 9.72
C ILE A 55 1.10 -10.22 9.71
N HIS A 56 1.00 -10.90 8.57
CA HIS A 56 0.24 -12.15 8.45
C HIS A 56 0.83 -13.28 9.29
N ILE A 57 2.16 -13.35 9.43
CA ILE A 57 2.82 -14.33 10.32
C ILE A 57 2.51 -14.00 11.78
N PHE A 58 2.61 -12.73 12.16
CA PHE A 58 2.29 -12.28 13.52
C PHE A 58 0.81 -12.41 13.89
N ALA A 59 -0.09 -12.55 12.91
CA ALA A 59 -1.52 -12.79 13.15
C ALA A 59 -1.80 -14.09 13.94
N ILE A 60 -0.88 -15.06 13.93
CA ILE A 60 -0.99 -16.31 14.70
C ILE A 60 -0.74 -16.08 16.20
N HIS A 61 -0.03 -15.01 16.56
CA HIS A 61 0.38 -14.76 17.94
C HIS A 61 -0.81 -14.40 18.84
N LYS A 62 -0.86 -14.97 20.06
CA LYS A 62 -2.01 -14.86 20.98
C LYS A 62 -2.38 -13.41 21.35
N GLN A 63 -1.38 -12.53 21.48
CA GLN A 63 -1.61 -11.14 21.91
C GLN A 63 -1.73 -10.15 20.74
N LEU A 64 -1.17 -10.48 19.57
CA LEU A 64 -1.12 -9.56 18.42
C LEU A 64 -2.20 -9.86 17.39
N GLY A 65 -2.58 -11.13 17.23
CA GLY A 65 -3.56 -11.55 16.25
C GLY A 65 -4.94 -10.90 16.39
N PRO A 66 -5.57 -10.89 17.57
CA PRO A 66 -6.86 -10.20 17.74
C PRO A 66 -6.78 -8.71 17.40
N LYS A 67 -5.66 -8.04 17.71
CA LYS A 67 -5.44 -6.62 17.38
C LYS A 67 -5.33 -6.39 15.87
N ILE A 68 -4.62 -7.28 15.15
CA ILE A 68 -4.49 -7.21 13.70
C ILE A 68 -5.85 -7.36 13.01
N ILE A 69 -6.70 -8.27 13.49
CA ILE A 69 -8.06 -8.48 12.95
C ILE A 69 -8.96 -7.25 13.19
N ILE A 70 -8.79 -6.57 14.33
CA ILE A 70 -9.51 -5.33 14.60
C ILE A 70 -9.07 -4.24 13.61
N VAL A 71 -7.76 -4.06 13.40
CA VAL A 71 -7.23 -3.10 12.42
C VAL A 71 -7.75 -3.38 11.02
N GLU A 72 -7.76 -4.64 10.59
CA GLU A 72 -8.30 -5.05 9.27
C GLU A 72 -9.75 -4.60 9.08
N ARG A 73 -10.58 -4.66 10.14
CA ARG A 73 -11.98 -4.21 10.08
C ARG A 73 -12.12 -2.69 10.11
N MET A 74 -11.27 -2.00 10.86
CA MET A 74 -11.25 -0.52 10.91
C MET A 74 -10.84 0.12 9.58
N VAL A 75 -10.15 -0.60 8.70
CA VAL A 75 -9.79 -0.10 7.36
C VAL A 75 -11.05 0.29 6.56
N SER A 76 -12.19 -0.36 6.80
CA SER A 76 -13.46 0.05 6.17
C SER A 76 -13.85 1.48 6.57
N ASP A 77 -13.68 1.85 7.84
CA ASP A 77 -13.99 3.20 8.34
C ASP A 77 -13.03 4.23 7.75
N VAL A 78 -11.75 3.86 7.59
CA VAL A 78 -10.73 4.68 6.91
C VAL A 78 -11.16 5.04 5.50
N PHE A 79 -11.70 4.09 4.72
CA PHE A 79 -12.13 4.35 3.36
C PHE A 79 -13.28 5.37 3.28
N PHE A 80 -14.28 5.26 4.16
CA PHE A 80 -15.37 6.24 4.22
C PHE A 80 -14.86 7.63 4.60
N PHE A 81 -13.96 7.71 5.58
CA PHE A 81 -13.34 8.98 5.96
C PHE A 81 -12.50 9.59 4.82
N LEU A 82 -11.68 8.78 4.15
CA LEU A 82 -10.84 9.23 3.03
C LEU A 82 -11.67 9.79 1.88
N PHE A 83 -12.87 9.26 1.65
CA PHE A 83 -13.80 9.79 0.66
C PHE A 83 -14.22 11.23 0.98
N PHE A 84 -14.73 11.48 2.20
CA PHE A 84 -15.11 12.83 2.62
C PHE A 84 -13.91 13.78 2.66
N LEU A 85 -12.77 13.30 3.17
CA LEU A 85 -11.54 14.08 3.21
C LEU A 85 -11.09 14.47 1.80
N SER A 86 -11.13 13.55 0.84
CA SER A 86 -10.69 13.78 -0.53
C SER A 86 -11.58 14.79 -1.25
N VAL A 87 -12.91 14.70 -1.10
CA VAL A 87 -13.84 15.69 -1.67
C VAL A 87 -13.55 17.09 -1.12
N TRP A 88 -13.39 17.21 0.20
CA TRP A 88 -13.10 18.48 0.86
C TRP A 88 -11.72 19.04 0.47
N LEU A 89 -10.71 18.17 0.46
CA LEU A 89 -9.33 18.52 0.14
C LEU A 89 -9.18 18.99 -1.31
N ILE A 90 -9.84 18.33 -2.27
CA ILE A 90 -9.83 18.77 -3.67
C ILE A 90 -10.53 20.13 -3.83
N ALA A 91 -11.70 20.31 -3.19
CA ALA A 91 -12.43 21.58 -3.26
C ALA A 91 -11.60 22.75 -2.74
N TYR A 92 -10.99 22.60 -1.56
CA TYR A 92 -10.11 23.62 -0.98
C TYR A 92 -8.83 23.83 -1.80
N GLY A 93 -8.17 22.74 -2.22
CA GLY A 93 -6.91 22.78 -2.94
C GLY A 93 -7.02 23.45 -4.31
N VAL A 94 -8.05 23.09 -5.09
CA VAL A 94 -8.31 23.70 -6.41
C VAL A 94 -8.65 25.17 -6.26
N THR A 95 -9.52 25.51 -5.30
CA THR A 95 -9.90 26.91 -5.06
C THR A 95 -8.69 27.76 -4.65
N THR A 96 -7.85 27.26 -3.75
CA THR A 96 -6.63 27.97 -3.31
C THR A 96 -5.62 28.13 -4.44
N GLN A 97 -5.43 27.09 -5.27
CA GLN A 97 -4.56 27.18 -6.44
C GLN A 97 -5.07 28.22 -7.45
N ALA A 98 -6.38 28.25 -7.73
CA ALA A 98 -6.98 29.20 -8.65
C ALA A 98 -6.90 30.66 -8.15
N LEU A 99 -7.03 30.88 -6.84
CA LEU A 99 -6.95 32.22 -6.25
C LEU A 99 -5.51 32.75 -6.17
N LEU A 100 -4.54 31.90 -5.80
CA LEU A 100 -3.15 32.32 -5.64
C LEU A 100 -2.36 32.31 -6.95
N HIS A 101 -2.55 31.31 -7.81
CA HIS A 101 -1.72 31.11 -9.00
C HIS A 101 -2.57 30.75 -10.24
N PRO A 102 -3.32 31.72 -10.79
CA PRO A 102 -4.22 31.47 -11.92
C PRO A 102 -3.47 31.07 -13.20
N ASP A 103 -2.25 31.57 -13.41
CA ASP A 103 -1.51 31.44 -14.66
C ASP A 103 -0.49 30.27 -14.68
N ASP A 104 -0.34 29.51 -13.59
CA ASP A 104 0.60 28.38 -13.53
C ASP A 104 -0.05 27.12 -14.11
N SER A 105 0.36 26.74 -15.33
CA SER A 105 -0.16 25.59 -16.09
C SER A 105 0.64 24.30 -15.90
N ARG A 106 1.68 24.29 -15.05
CA ARG A 106 2.54 23.13 -14.84
C ARG A 106 1.84 22.07 -13.99
N VAL A 107 1.52 20.94 -14.60
CA VAL A 107 0.78 19.83 -13.95
C VAL A 107 1.40 19.37 -12.64
N GLU A 108 2.72 19.15 -12.58
CA GLU A 108 3.39 18.67 -11.37
C GLU A 108 3.26 19.64 -10.19
N TRP A 109 3.35 20.95 -10.47
CA TRP A 109 3.20 21.99 -9.46
C TRP A 109 1.75 22.13 -9.00
N ILE A 110 0.80 22.07 -9.94
CA ILE A 110 -0.63 22.07 -9.63
C ILE A 110 -0.97 20.88 -8.72
N PHE A 111 -0.58 19.65 -9.08
CA PHE A 111 -0.84 18.46 -8.25
C PHE A 111 -0.25 18.60 -6.85
N ARG A 112 0.99 19.09 -6.73
CA ARG A 112 1.64 19.32 -5.43
C ARG A 112 0.90 20.37 -4.59
N ARG A 113 0.35 21.42 -5.20
CA ARG A 113 -0.34 22.51 -4.48
C ARG A 113 -1.78 22.17 -4.15
N VAL A 114 -2.48 21.45 -5.03
CA VAL A 114 -3.88 21.07 -4.83
C VAL A 114 -4.03 19.90 -3.86
N LEU A 115 -3.12 18.91 -3.91
CA LEU A 115 -3.26 17.70 -3.09
C LEU A 115 -2.29 17.69 -1.91
N TYR A 116 -0.98 17.71 -2.21
CA TYR A 116 0.04 17.45 -1.21
C TYR A 116 0.13 18.53 -0.13
N ARG A 117 0.05 19.82 -0.49
CA ARG A 117 0.11 20.91 0.50
C ARG A 117 -1.09 20.94 1.45
N PRO A 118 -2.36 20.93 0.99
CA PRO A 118 -3.52 20.83 1.88
C PRO A 118 -3.50 19.60 2.78
N TYR A 119 -3.02 18.46 2.27
CA TYR A 119 -2.85 17.25 3.08
C TYR A 119 -1.92 17.50 4.28
N LEU A 120 -0.78 18.17 4.08
CA LEU A 120 0.16 18.49 5.17
C LEU A 120 -0.41 19.51 6.18
N GLN A 121 -1.30 20.41 5.74
CA GLN A 121 -1.95 21.38 6.64
C GLN A 121 -2.80 20.69 7.72
N ILE A 122 -3.40 19.53 7.41
CA ILE A 122 -4.16 18.71 8.38
C ILE A 122 -3.26 18.30 9.55
N PHE A 123 -1.98 18.02 9.27
CA PHE A 123 -0.98 17.64 10.28
C PHE A 123 -0.26 18.83 10.93
N GLY A 124 -0.72 20.05 10.69
CA GLY A 124 -0.18 21.26 11.32
C GLY A 124 1.01 21.89 10.60
N GLN A 125 1.40 21.37 9.43
CA GLN A 125 2.42 22.01 8.59
C GLN A 125 1.78 23.07 7.70
N ILE A 126 1.65 24.29 8.21
CA ILE A 126 0.99 25.40 7.51
C ILE A 126 2.04 26.38 6.97
N PRO A 127 2.30 26.41 5.65
CA PRO A 127 3.27 27.34 5.05
C PRO A 127 2.66 28.75 4.92
N LEU A 128 2.52 29.45 6.04
CA LEU A 128 1.98 30.81 6.08
C LEU A 128 2.78 31.78 5.19
N ASP A 129 4.10 31.61 5.13
CA ASP A 129 5.01 32.47 4.35
C ASP A 129 4.83 32.33 2.82
N GLU A 130 4.02 31.38 2.36
CA GLU A 130 3.68 31.20 0.94
C GLU A 130 2.23 31.55 0.61
N ILE A 131 1.33 31.48 1.60
CA ILE A 131 -0.11 31.70 1.43
C ILE A 131 -0.48 33.15 1.75
N ASP A 132 0.12 33.71 2.79
CA ASP A 132 -0.12 35.08 3.24
C ASP A 132 0.85 36.05 2.56
N THR A 133 0.34 36.85 1.62
CA THR A 133 1.15 37.84 0.89
C THR A 133 1.75 38.91 1.82
N SER A 134 1.20 39.12 3.02
CA SER A 134 1.74 40.08 3.98
C SER A 134 2.99 39.58 4.71
N ARG A 135 3.16 38.26 4.82
CA ARG A 135 4.31 37.61 5.50
C ARG A 135 5.36 37.10 4.52
N MET A 136 5.07 37.17 3.24
CA MET A 136 5.90 36.63 2.19
C MET A 136 7.25 37.36 2.11
N HIS A 137 8.33 36.58 2.13
CA HIS A 137 9.67 37.13 1.90
C HIS A 137 9.89 37.42 0.42
N PRO A 138 10.61 38.51 0.08
CA PRO A 138 10.93 38.82 -1.31
C PRO A 138 11.77 37.67 -1.91
N ARG A 139 11.20 37.00 -2.90
CA ARG A 139 11.88 35.98 -3.73
C ARG A 139 11.84 36.42 -5.18
N ASN A 140 12.80 35.95 -5.97
CA ASN A 140 12.78 36.08 -7.42
C ASN A 140 11.63 35.22 -7.97
N CYS A 141 10.46 35.82 -8.14
CA CYS A 141 9.28 35.18 -8.72
C CYS A 141 8.80 35.97 -9.94
N THR A 142 7.99 35.34 -10.80
CA THR A 142 7.51 35.95 -12.05
C THR A 142 6.00 35.79 -12.19
N PHE A 143 5.36 36.78 -12.82
CA PHE A 143 3.94 36.72 -13.22
C PHE A 143 3.78 36.35 -14.70
N ASN A 144 4.86 36.35 -15.49
CA ASN A 144 4.81 36.09 -16.93
C ASN A 144 4.63 34.59 -17.23
N PRO A 145 3.52 34.16 -17.85
CA PRO A 145 3.25 32.73 -18.10
C PRO A 145 4.28 32.09 -19.05
N LEU A 146 4.76 32.85 -20.04
CA LEU A 146 5.79 32.36 -20.98
C LEU A 146 7.13 32.07 -20.27
N GLN A 147 7.52 32.90 -19.31
CA GLN A 147 8.76 32.73 -18.57
C GLN A 147 8.67 31.55 -17.58
N ILE A 148 7.50 31.37 -16.95
CA ILE A 148 7.21 30.24 -16.05
C ILE A 148 7.40 28.89 -16.77
N LEU A 149 7.01 28.82 -18.04
CA LEU A 149 7.04 27.58 -18.82
C LEU A 149 8.44 27.24 -19.36
N GLN A 150 9.24 28.25 -19.70
CA GLN A 150 10.56 28.07 -20.33
C GLN A 150 11.70 27.94 -19.31
N GLU A 151 11.71 28.77 -18.26
CA GLU A 151 12.82 28.86 -17.30
C GLU A 151 12.49 28.21 -15.93
N ASN A 152 11.25 27.73 -15.75
CA ASN A 152 10.73 27.18 -14.49
C ASN A 152 10.90 28.04 -13.22
N PRO A 153 10.82 29.39 -13.25
CA PRO A 153 10.79 30.17 -12.02
C PRO A 153 9.54 29.87 -11.18
N PRO A 154 9.57 30.17 -9.86
CA PRO A 154 8.37 30.14 -9.04
C PRO A 154 7.39 31.24 -9.51
N SER A 155 6.12 30.87 -9.65
CA SER A 155 5.03 31.84 -9.89
C SER A 155 4.80 32.67 -8.62
N CYS A 156 4.65 33.99 -8.76
CA CYS A 156 4.26 34.86 -7.66
C CYS A 156 2.78 34.66 -7.31
N PRO A 157 2.39 34.71 -6.02
CA PRO A 157 0.98 34.64 -5.64
C PRO A 157 0.26 35.95 -5.99
N ASN A 158 -1.01 35.83 -6.38
CA ASN A 158 -1.91 36.96 -6.58
C ASN A 158 -2.40 37.49 -5.22
N SER A 159 -2.30 38.80 -5.00
CA SER A 159 -2.73 39.45 -3.76
C SER A 159 -4.20 39.90 -3.75
N TYR A 160 -4.89 39.87 -4.90
CA TYR A 160 -6.25 40.41 -5.05
C TYR A 160 -7.26 39.81 -4.06
N ALA A 161 -7.29 38.49 -3.92
CA ALA A 161 -8.23 37.76 -3.06
C ALA A 161 -7.53 37.00 -1.92
N ASN A 162 -6.39 37.50 -1.44
CA ASN A 162 -5.62 36.82 -0.39
C ASN A 162 -6.45 36.62 0.89
N TRP A 163 -7.23 37.63 1.30
CA TRP A 163 -8.11 37.55 2.48
C TRP A 163 -9.07 36.35 2.42
N LEU A 164 -9.57 36.01 1.23
CA LEU A 164 -10.47 34.88 1.02
C LEU A 164 -9.70 33.56 1.17
N VAL A 165 -8.46 33.49 0.70
CA VAL A 165 -7.60 32.32 0.87
C VAL A 165 -7.32 32.05 2.35
N ILE A 166 -7.03 33.10 3.13
CA ILE A 166 -6.82 32.97 4.58
C ILE A 166 -8.11 32.54 5.28
N LEU A 167 -9.26 33.09 4.89
CA LEU A 167 -10.56 32.65 5.40
C LEU A 167 -10.84 31.18 5.07
N LEU A 168 -10.58 30.75 3.83
CA LEU A 168 -10.71 29.37 3.39
C LEU A 168 -9.77 28.43 4.17
N LEU A 169 -8.54 28.87 4.48
CA LEU A 169 -7.60 28.12 5.31
C LEU A 169 -8.16 27.88 6.72
N VAL A 170 -8.73 28.91 7.35
CA VAL A 170 -9.35 28.77 8.69
C VAL A 170 -10.53 27.81 8.66
N ILE A 171 -11.41 27.94 7.67
CA ILE A 171 -12.57 27.04 7.51
C ILE A 171 -12.08 25.60 7.21
N PHE A 172 -11.08 25.45 6.36
CA PHE A 172 -10.49 24.15 6.02
C PHE A 172 -9.97 23.46 7.28
N LEU A 173 -9.16 24.15 8.09
CA LEU A 173 -8.60 23.61 9.33
C LEU A 173 -9.67 23.29 10.37
N LEU A 174 -10.72 24.11 10.48
CA LEU A 174 -11.86 23.83 11.36
C LEU A 174 -12.56 22.53 10.93
N VAL A 175 -12.93 22.42 9.65
CA VAL A 175 -13.64 21.25 9.13
C VAL A 175 -12.77 19.99 9.22
N THR A 176 -11.49 20.05 8.85
CA THR A 176 -10.63 18.86 8.89
C THR A 176 -10.27 18.46 10.32
N ASN A 177 -9.73 19.38 11.12
CA ASN A 177 -9.09 19.02 12.38
C ASN A 177 -10.09 18.97 13.53
N VAL A 178 -11.12 19.83 13.53
CA VAL A 178 -12.14 19.85 14.60
C VAL A 178 -13.28 18.90 14.29
N LEU A 179 -13.72 18.79 13.04
CA LEU A 179 -14.86 17.95 12.68
C LEU A 179 -14.45 16.57 12.17
N LEU A 180 -13.74 16.49 11.04
CA LEU A 180 -13.46 15.21 10.37
C LEU A 180 -12.54 14.30 11.20
N MET A 181 -11.42 14.81 11.72
CA MET A 181 -10.47 14.00 12.50
C MET A 181 -11.09 13.47 13.80
N ASN A 182 -11.88 14.29 14.49
CA ASN A 182 -12.58 13.86 15.71
C ASN A 182 -13.68 12.84 15.41
N LEU A 183 -14.38 12.99 14.29
CA LEU A 183 -15.34 12.00 13.83
C LEU A 183 -14.65 10.67 13.50
N LEU A 184 -13.47 10.68 12.86
CA LEU A 184 -12.69 9.46 12.59
C LEU A 184 -12.31 8.74 13.89
N ILE A 185 -11.84 9.48 14.89
CA ILE A 185 -11.52 8.92 16.21
C ILE A 185 -12.77 8.30 16.84
N ALA A 186 -13.93 8.97 16.75
CA ALA A 186 -15.19 8.45 17.25
C ALA A 186 -15.63 7.16 16.52
N MET A 187 -15.53 7.12 15.19
CA MET A 187 -15.83 5.92 14.40
C MET A 187 -14.92 4.77 14.77
N PHE A 188 -13.60 4.99 14.85
CA PHE A 188 -12.66 3.96 15.31
C PHE A 188 -12.95 3.50 16.72
N SER A 189 -13.32 4.39 17.63
CA SER A 189 -13.69 3.99 19.00
C SER A 189 -14.92 3.09 19.01
N TYR A 190 -15.94 3.43 18.23
CA TYR A 190 -17.15 2.63 18.09
C TYR A 190 -16.86 1.26 17.47
N THR A 191 -16.15 1.21 16.34
CA THR A 191 -15.84 -0.06 15.68
C THR A 191 -14.85 -0.89 16.48
N PHE A 192 -13.91 -0.28 17.20
CA PHE A 192 -13.05 -0.97 18.16
C PHE A 192 -13.88 -1.74 19.19
N GLN A 193 -14.84 -1.07 19.84
CA GLN A 193 -15.67 -1.68 20.87
C GLN A 193 -16.54 -2.82 20.33
N VAL A 194 -17.19 -2.61 19.18
CA VAL A 194 -18.04 -3.63 18.54
C VAL A 194 -17.24 -4.84 18.08
N VAL A 195 -16.09 -4.60 17.46
CA VAL A 195 -15.25 -5.68 16.91
C VAL A 195 -14.52 -6.41 18.02
N GLN A 196 -14.01 -5.73 19.05
CA GLN A 196 -13.27 -6.33 20.15
C GLN A 196 -14.09 -7.43 20.87
N GLY A 197 -15.40 -7.24 21.06
CA GLY A 197 -16.27 -8.23 21.70
C GLY A 197 -16.33 -9.58 20.97
N ASN A 198 -16.13 -9.59 19.64
CA ASN A 198 -16.18 -10.79 18.81
C ASN A 198 -14.81 -11.18 18.22
N ALA A 199 -13.79 -10.32 18.34
CA ALA A 199 -12.48 -10.49 17.71
C ALA A 199 -11.79 -11.78 18.15
N ASP A 200 -11.93 -12.17 19.42
CA ASP A 200 -11.33 -13.39 19.95
C ASP A 200 -11.88 -14.67 19.30
N ILE A 201 -13.18 -14.69 18.97
CA ILE A 201 -13.82 -15.83 18.31
C ILE A 201 -13.32 -15.92 16.87
N PHE A 202 -13.36 -14.81 16.14
CA PHE A 202 -12.85 -14.74 14.77
C PHE A 202 -11.37 -15.13 14.69
N TRP A 203 -10.56 -14.62 15.63
CA TRP A 203 -9.15 -14.95 15.72
C TRP A 203 -8.91 -16.44 15.98
N LYS A 204 -9.65 -17.06 16.90
CA LYS A 204 -9.52 -18.51 17.16
C LYS A 204 -9.82 -19.35 15.92
N ILE A 205 -10.84 -18.97 15.15
CA ILE A 205 -11.19 -19.65 13.88
C ILE A 205 -10.08 -19.47 12.84
N GLN A 206 -9.62 -18.23 12.63
CA GLN A 206 -8.52 -17.96 11.68
C GLN A 206 -7.24 -18.68 12.10
N ARG A 207 -6.91 -18.68 13.39
CA ARG A 207 -5.77 -19.39 13.95
C ARG A 207 -5.86 -20.90 13.71
N TYR A 208 -7.03 -21.51 13.88
CA TYR A 208 -7.21 -22.93 13.58
C TYR A 208 -6.87 -23.24 12.12
N ASN A 209 -7.41 -22.48 11.17
CA ASN A 209 -7.14 -22.65 9.74
C ASN A 209 -5.64 -22.52 9.43
N LEU A 210 -4.98 -21.50 10.01
CA LEU A 210 -3.54 -21.31 9.84
C LEU A 210 -2.75 -22.50 10.39
N ILE A 211 -3.08 -22.99 11.60
CA ILE A 211 -2.38 -24.13 12.19
C ILE A 211 -2.52 -25.39 11.32
N VAL A 212 -3.73 -25.69 10.82
CA VAL A 212 -3.95 -26.83 9.93
C VAL A 212 -3.11 -26.70 8.66
N GLU A 213 -3.01 -25.49 8.10
CA GLU A 213 -2.16 -25.21 6.96
C GLU A 213 -0.67 -25.41 7.26
N TYR A 214 -0.16 -24.89 8.39
CA TYR A 214 1.24 -25.06 8.80
C TYR A 214 1.59 -26.52 9.09
N HIS A 215 0.66 -27.31 9.64
CA HIS A 215 0.88 -28.73 9.89
C HIS A 215 1.05 -29.52 8.58
N GLY A 216 0.44 -29.08 7.48
CA GLY A 216 0.62 -29.68 6.16
C GLY A 216 1.93 -29.30 5.44
N ARG A 217 2.68 -28.32 5.97
CA ARG A 217 3.94 -27.84 5.39
C ARG A 217 5.13 -28.67 5.89
N PRO A 218 6.20 -28.80 5.10
CA PRO A 218 7.39 -29.51 5.54
C PRO A 218 8.06 -28.80 6.72
N ALA A 219 8.63 -29.58 7.65
CA ALA A 219 9.15 -29.07 8.92
C ALA A 219 10.43 -28.22 8.81
N LEU A 220 11.12 -28.24 7.67
CA LEU A 220 12.37 -27.47 7.50
C LEU A 220 12.06 -25.99 7.30
N ALA A 221 12.87 -25.15 7.96
CA ALA A 221 12.80 -23.70 7.80
C ALA A 221 12.97 -23.29 6.32
N PRO A 222 12.38 -22.15 5.89
CA PRO A 222 12.45 -21.66 4.50
C PRO A 222 13.84 -21.72 3.83
N PRO A 223 14.97 -21.34 4.47
CA PRO A 223 16.29 -21.47 3.82
C PRO A 223 16.68 -22.91 3.48
N PHE A 224 16.19 -23.91 4.23
CA PHE A 224 16.52 -25.33 4.03
C PHE A 224 15.40 -26.13 3.36
N ILE A 225 14.28 -25.50 2.99
CA ILE A 225 13.12 -26.17 2.38
C ILE A 225 13.44 -26.79 1.02
N ILE A 226 14.45 -26.25 0.33
CA ILE A 226 14.91 -26.72 -0.98
C ILE A 226 15.35 -28.19 -0.88
N ILE A 227 16.06 -28.56 0.19
CA ILE A 227 16.52 -29.93 0.43
C ILE A 227 15.33 -30.89 0.53
N ASN A 228 14.28 -30.50 1.24
CA ASN A 228 13.08 -31.32 1.38
C ASN A 228 12.29 -31.46 0.08
N HIS A 229 12.20 -30.41 -0.73
CA HIS A 229 11.59 -30.52 -2.05
C HIS A 229 12.39 -31.43 -2.97
N ILE A 230 13.73 -31.37 -2.92
CA ILE A 230 14.61 -32.27 -3.68
C ILE A 230 14.39 -33.72 -3.24
N THR A 231 14.35 -34.04 -1.95
CA THR A 231 14.12 -35.42 -1.48
C THR A 231 12.74 -35.96 -1.85
N LEU A 232 11.70 -35.12 -1.83
CA LEU A 232 10.35 -35.49 -2.28
C LEU A 232 10.29 -35.77 -3.78
N VAL A 233 10.95 -34.94 -4.59
CA VAL A 233 11.04 -35.15 -6.05
C VAL A 233 11.82 -36.42 -6.35
N LEU A 234 12.96 -36.63 -5.70
CA LEU A 234 13.75 -37.86 -5.84
C LEU A 234 12.93 -39.10 -5.45
N ARG A 235 12.25 -39.11 -4.31
CA ARG A 235 11.35 -40.22 -3.92
C ARG A 235 10.28 -40.51 -4.97
N ARG A 236 9.65 -39.48 -5.55
CA ARG A 236 8.66 -39.68 -6.63
C ARG A 236 9.29 -40.28 -7.89
N ILE A 237 10.50 -39.86 -8.25
CA ILE A 237 11.21 -40.42 -9.40
C ILE A 237 11.57 -41.89 -9.14
N PHE A 238 12.11 -42.21 -7.96
CA PHE A 238 12.44 -43.59 -7.58
C PHE A 238 11.20 -44.49 -7.53
N ASN A 239 10.11 -44.07 -6.88
CA ASN A 239 8.87 -44.87 -6.84
C ASN A 239 8.27 -45.07 -8.25
N LYS A 240 8.39 -44.07 -9.14
CA LYS A 240 7.93 -44.19 -10.53
C LYS A 240 8.81 -45.15 -11.35
N MET A 241 10.11 -45.19 -11.06
CA MET A 241 11.04 -46.16 -11.66
C MET A 241 10.76 -47.59 -11.18
N GLU A 242 10.44 -47.76 -9.90
CA GLU A 242 10.09 -49.05 -9.31
C GLU A 242 8.79 -49.62 -9.89
N HIS A 243 7.74 -48.79 -10.01
CA HIS A 243 6.49 -49.16 -10.68
C HIS A 243 6.66 -49.52 -12.17
N LYS A 244 7.61 -48.86 -12.86
CA LYS A 244 7.94 -49.17 -14.27
C LYS A 244 8.70 -50.49 -14.39
N LYS A 245 9.53 -50.84 -13.40
CA LYS A 245 10.22 -52.14 -13.31
C LYS A 245 9.23 -53.29 -13.08
N GLU A 246 8.26 -53.13 -12.19
CA GLU A 246 7.23 -54.16 -11.94
C GLU A 246 6.35 -54.43 -13.16
N HIS A 247 5.91 -53.38 -13.87
CA HIS A 247 5.16 -53.56 -15.13
C HIS A 247 5.97 -54.27 -16.22
N LEU A 248 7.27 -54.01 -16.33
CA LEU A 248 8.14 -54.64 -17.34
C LEU A 248 8.42 -56.12 -17.02
N VAL A 249 8.49 -56.48 -15.74
CA VAL A 249 8.61 -57.88 -15.27
C VAL A 249 7.30 -58.67 -15.50
N ILE A 250 6.13 -58.03 -15.38
CA ILE A 250 4.84 -58.68 -15.67
C ILE A 250 4.69 -58.95 -17.18
N ILE A 251 5.06 -58.00 -18.04
CA ILE A 251 4.98 -58.17 -19.51
C ILE A 251 5.92 -59.28 -19.99
N THR A 252 7.11 -59.39 -19.42
CA THR A 252 8.06 -60.48 -19.76
C THR A 252 7.64 -61.85 -19.24
N LYS A 253 6.81 -61.92 -18.18
CA LYS A 253 6.19 -63.18 -17.71
C LYS A 253 4.97 -63.61 -18.53
N VAL A 254 4.25 -62.69 -19.17
CA VAL A 254 3.08 -63.00 -20.02
C VAL A 254 3.48 -63.37 -21.44
N SER A 255 4.69 -63.03 -21.87
CA SER A 255 5.23 -63.36 -23.21
C SER A 255 6.01 -64.70 -23.26
N LYS A 256 6.04 -65.46 -22.17
CA LYS A 256 6.67 -66.79 -22.05
C LYS A 256 5.61 -67.81 -21.68
#